data_AF-A0A1B9LYM7-F1
#
_entry.id   AF-A0A1B9LYM7-F1
#
_cell.length_a   1.000
_cell.length_b   1.000
_cell.length_c   1.000
_cell.angle_alpha   90.00
_cell.angle_beta   90.00
_cell.angle_gamma   90.00
#
_symmetry.space_group_name_H-M   'P 1'
#
loop_
_entity.id
_entity.type
_entity.pdbx_description
1 polymer ?
#
loop_
_entity_poly.entity_id
_entity_poly.type
_entity_poly.pdbx_seq_one_letter_code
_entity_poly.pdbx_strand_id
1 'polypeptide(L)' 'MKKAKELYQKKVRFQDDVKETIIDNSKKEIRSFDAEVNYQLRKAYGLLEGVTNAQ' A
#
# COMPACT_ATOMS: atom_id res chain seq x y z
N MET A 1 10.64 21.87 12.01
CA MET A 1 9.41 21.09 11.76
C MET A 1 9.81 19.71 11.26
N LYS A 2 9.40 18.61 11.92
CA LYS A 2 9.58 17.26 11.38
C LYS A 2 8.65 17.09 10.18
N LYS A 3 9.13 16.54 9.07
CA LYS A 3 8.28 16.32 7.88
C LYS A 3 7.26 15.22 8.20
N ALA A 4 6.03 15.32 7.68
CA ALA A 4 4.99 14.30 7.93
C ALA A 4 5.46 12.87 7.61
N LYS A 5 6.30 12.72 6.59
CA LYS A 5 6.95 11.46 6.21
C LYS A 5 7.78 10.83 7.35
N GLU A 6 8.45 11.64 8.15
CA GLU A 6 9.30 11.18 9.27
C GLU A 6 8.50 10.86 10.53
N LEU A 7 7.31 11.45 10.67
CA LEU A 7 6.44 11.25 11.85
C LEU A 7 5.67 9.93 11.79
N TYR A 8 5.34 9.44 10.58
CA TYR A 8 4.41 8.31 10.41
C TYR A 8 5.02 7.10 9.70
N GLN A 9 6.31 7.10 9.37
CA GLN A 9 6.96 5.93 8.78
C GLN A 9 7.03 4.80 9.82
N LYS A 10 6.27 3.72 9.58
CA LYS A 10 6.35 2.50 10.37
C LYS A 10 7.17 1.45 9.64
N LYS A 11 8.06 0.77 10.38
CA LYS A 11 8.67 -0.48 9.93
C LYS A 11 7.66 -1.60 10.13
N VAL A 12 7.24 -2.22 9.04
CA VAL A 12 6.32 -3.36 9.04
C VAL A 12 7.08 -4.57 8.49
N ARG A 13 6.95 -5.72 9.17
CA ARG A 13 7.46 -6.99 8.65
C ARG A 13 6.33 -7.65 7.85
N PHE A 14 6.66 -8.07 6.63
CA PHE A 14 5.80 -8.88 5.79
C PHE A 14 6.34 -10.31 5.79
N GLN A 15 5.45 -11.30 5.67
CA GLN A 15 5.87 -12.66 5.32
C GLN A 15 6.46 -12.65 3.90
N ASP A 16 7.37 -13.59 3.61
CA ASP A 16 8.15 -13.56 2.37
C ASP A 16 7.27 -13.67 1.12
N ASP A 17 6.27 -14.56 1.15
CA ASP A 17 5.26 -14.76 0.10
C ASP A 17 4.42 -13.48 -0.17
N VAL A 18 3.99 -12.82 0.91
CA VAL A 18 3.24 -11.55 0.82
C VAL A 18 4.13 -10.46 0.23
N LYS A 19 5.39 -10.40 0.66
CA LYS A 19 6.35 -9.40 0.17
C LYS A 19 6.65 -9.59 -1.32
N GLU A 20 6.88 -10.83 -1.77
CA GLU A 20 7.09 -11.16 -3.18
C GLU A 20 5.88 -10.76 -4.03
N THR A 21 4.68 -11.09 -3.56
CA THR A 21 3.43 -10.71 -4.24
C THR A 21 3.30 -9.20 -4.42
N ILE A 22 3.63 -8.42 -3.38
CA ILE A 22 3.59 -6.95 -3.45
C ILE A 22 4.64 -6.40 -4.43
N ILE A 23 5.85 -6.97 -4.43
CA ILE A 23 6.92 -6.56 -5.37
C ILE A 23 6.50 -6.82 -6.82
N ASP A 24 5.90 -7.98 -7.10
CA ASP A 24 5.48 -8.32 -8.44
C ASP A 24 4.32 -7.43 -8.92
N ASN A 25 3.38 -7.13 -8.03
CA ASN A 25 2.30 -6.17 -8.32
C ASN A 25 2.85 -4.76 -8.55
N SER A 26 3.79 -4.30 -7.71
CA SER A 26 4.37 -2.96 -7.86
C SER A 26 5.09 -2.80 -9.20
N LYS A 27 5.77 -3.85 -9.68
CA LYS A 27 6.41 -3.86 -11.01
C LYS A 27 5.38 -3.81 -12.15
N LYS A 28 4.31 -4.61 -12.07
CA LYS A 28 3.24 -4.62 -13.09
C LYS A 28 2.55 -3.26 -13.22
N GLU A 29 2.34 -2.61 -12.08
CA GLU A 29 1.59 -1.35 -11.98
C GLU A 29 2.49 -0.10 -12.07
N ILE A 30 3.80 -0.29 -12.26
CA ILE A 30 4.81 0.78 -12.34
C ILE A 30 4.75 1.70 -11.10
N ARG A 31 4.54 1.10 -9.93
CA ARG A 31 4.52 1.78 -8.62
C ARG A 31 5.74 1.38 -7.79
N SER A 32 6.17 2.27 -6.89
CA SER A 32 7.13 1.87 -5.86
C SER A 32 6.45 0.89 -4.88
N PHE A 33 7.25 0.05 -4.22
CA PHE A 33 6.75 -0.90 -3.22
C PHE A 33 5.87 -0.22 -2.17
N ASP A 34 6.33 0.91 -1.60
CA ASP A 34 5.56 1.66 -0.60
C ASP A 34 4.25 2.23 -1.14
N ALA A 35 4.22 2.66 -2.41
CA ALA A 35 2.99 3.13 -3.04
C ALA A 35 2.00 1.98 -3.25
N GLU A 36 2.49 0.80 -3.64
CA GLU A 36 1.67 -0.40 -3.78
C GLU A 36 1.11 -0.87 -2.43
N VAL A 37 1.92 -0.87 -1.37
CA VAL A 37 1.46 -1.17 0.00
C VAL A 37 0.32 -0.23 0.41
N ASN A 38 0.49 1.09 0.21
CA ASN A 38 -0.56 2.05 0.54
C ASN A 38 -1.82 1.87 -0.30
N TYR A 39 -1.67 1.56 -1.58
CA TYR A 39 -2.79 1.29 -2.47
C TYR A 39 -3.59 0.07 -2.02
N GLN A 40 -2.92 -1.06 -1.75
CA GLN A 40 -3.58 -2.28 -1.30
C GLN A 40 -4.24 -2.11 0.08
N LEU A 41 -3.62 -1.35 0.99
CA LEU A 41 -4.26 -1.01 2.27
C LEU A 41 -5.52 -0.17 2.05
N ARG A 42 -5.45 0.90 1.24
CA ARG A 42 -6.64 1.71 0.92
C ARG A 42 -7.74 0.85 0.29
N LYS A 43 -7.40 -0.06 -0.61
CA LYS A 43 -8.33 -1.00 -1.22
C LYS A 43 -9.00 -1.90 -0.18
N ALA A 44 -8.22 -2.51 0.72
CA ALA A 44 -8.73 -3.39 1.77
C ALA A 44 -9.68 -2.66 2.74
N TYR A 45 -9.44 -1.37 3.01
CA TYR A 45 -10.30 -0.53 3.83
C TYR A 45 -11.43 0.16 3.05
N GLY A 46 -11.60 -0.11 1.75
CA GLY A 46 -12.65 0.53 0.94
C GLY A 46 -12.46 2.03 0.72
N LEU A 47 -11.23 2.53 0.82
CA LEU A 47 -10.86 3.96 0.72
C LEU A 47 -10.41 4.36 -0.70
N LEU A 48 -10.69 3.55 -1.71
CA LEU A 48 -10.45 3.93 -3.11
C LEU A 48 -11.69 4.67 -3.64
N GLU A 49 -11.51 5.93 -4.04
CA GLU A 49 -12.57 6.70 -4.69
C GLU A 49 -13.07 5.94 -5.94
N GLY A 50 -14.37 5.69 -6.01
CA GLY A 50 -15.02 4.94 -7.09
C GLY A 50 -15.36 3.48 -6.78
N VAL A 51 -14.93 2.93 -5.64
CA VAL A 51 -15.52 1.69 -5.10
C VAL A 51 -16.58 2.11 -4.08
N THR A 52 -17.68 2.69 -4.58
CA THR A 52 -18.92 2.69 -3.81
C THR A 52 -19.21 1.24 -3.47
N ASN A 53 -19.20 0.91 -2.17
CA ASN A 53 -19.88 -0.27 -1.70
C ASN A 53 -21.34 -0.10 -2.16
N ALA A 54 -21.69 -0.74 -3.27
CA ALA A 54 -23.06 -1.02 -3.62
C ALA A 54 -23.57 -1.97 -2.54
N GLN A 55 -24.10 -1.38 -1.47
CA GLN A 55 -24.99 -2.03 -0.51
C GLN A 55 -26.35 -2.21 -1.16
#